data_AF-A0A382A882-F1
#
_entry.id   AF-A0A382A882-F1
#
_cell.length_a   1.000
_cell.length_b   1.000
_cell.length_c   1.000
_cell.angle_alpha   90.00
_cell.angle_beta   90.00
_cell.angle_gamma   90.00
#
_symmetry.space_group_name_H-M   'P 1'
#
loop_
_entity.id
_entity.type
_entity.pdbx_description
1 polymer ?
#
loop_
_entity_poly.entity_id
_entity_poly.type
_entity_poly.pdbx_seq_one_letter_code
_entity_poly.pdbx_strand_id
1 'polypeptide(L)'
;MTSENLGNIYKELGATPIINAIGSVTMLGGSTPIPEVREAMALAGDSYIPLMELEEKAGSAVAEMIGIPAAYITSGAGSALTLAAAAVMAGDNDELIEQLPDTTGMKNQILIQKKQRYWYDRCLEASGAKLVEFGSDEGTTPQDLEKAIN
;
A
#
# COMPACT_ATOMS: atom_id res chain seq x y z
N MET A 1 21.49 -14.31 19.92
CA MET A 1 22.09 -14.66 18.61
C MET A 1 23.56 -14.29 18.67
N THR A 2 24.48 -15.24 18.55
CA THR A 2 25.90 -14.94 18.32
C THR A 2 26.07 -14.37 16.91
N SER A 3 27.06 -13.50 16.71
CA SER A 3 27.37 -12.88 15.41
C SER A 3 27.63 -13.89 14.29
N GLU A 4 28.03 -15.11 14.65
CA GLU A 4 28.35 -16.20 13.72
C GLU A 4 27.16 -16.68 12.88
N ASN A 5 25.92 -16.49 13.34
CA ASN A 5 24.72 -16.96 12.64
C ASN A 5 23.97 -15.89 11.84
N LEU A 6 24.44 -14.64 11.85
CA LEU A 6 23.74 -13.55 11.18
C LEU A 6 23.72 -13.76 9.66
N GLY A 7 22.52 -13.95 9.11
CA GLY A 7 22.29 -14.07 7.68
C GLY A 7 22.83 -15.35 7.04
N ASN A 8 23.08 -16.42 7.81
CA ASN A 8 23.59 -17.69 7.26
C ASN A 8 22.71 -18.26 6.15
N ILE A 9 21.38 -18.15 6.27
CA ILE A 9 20.44 -18.55 5.21
C ILE A 9 20.71 -17.82 3.87
N TYR A 10 21.15 -16.56 3.92
CA TYR A 10 21.51 -15.81 2.71
C TYR A 10 22.90 -16.20 2.19
N LYS A 11 23.83 -16.55 3.08
CA LYS A 11 25.17 -17.06 2.69
C LYS A 11 25.07 -18.40 1.96
N GLU A 12 24.14 -19.26 2.35
CA GLU A 12 23.84 -20.52 1.64
C GLU A 12 23.40 -20.27 0.19
N LEU A 13 22.72 -19.14 -0.07
CA LEU A 13 22.35 -18.68 -1.41
C LEU A 13 23.49 -17.96 -2.14
N GLY A 14 24.67 -17.81 -1.54
CA GLY A 14 25.80 -17.05 -2.07
C GLY A 14 25.66 -15.53 -1.94
N ALA A 15 24.67 -15.04 -1.20
CA ALA A 15 24.48 -13.62 -0.93
C ALA A 15 25.29 -13.15 0.29
N THR A 16 25.61 -11.85 0.33
CA THR A 16 26.37 -11.23 1.42
C THR A 16 25.43 -10.46 2.35
N PRO A 17 25.22 -10.91 3.61
CA PRO A 17 24.45 -10.15 4.59
C PRO A 17 25.14 -8.84 4.95
N ILE A 18 24.36 -7.82 5.30
CA ILE A 18 24.85 -6.50 5.67
C ILE A 18 24.36 -6.09 7.06
N ILE A 19 25.05 -5.11 7.65
CA ILE A 19 24.54 -4.35 8.80
C ILE A 19 23.87 -3.09 8.25
N ASN A 20 22.56 -2.98 8.42
CA ASN A 20 21.81 -1.81 7.99
C ASN A 20 21.89 -0.70 9.07
N ALA A 21 22.55 0.41 8.73
CA ALA A 21 22.63 1.62 9.55
C ALA A 21 22.00 2.85 8.87
N ILE A 22 21.23 2.65 7.78
CA ILE A 22 20.60 3.71 6.98
C ILE A 22 19.09 3.84 7.25
N GLY A 23 18.52 2.99 8.12
CA GLY A 23 17.11 3.01 8.51
C GLY A 23 16.24 2.03 7.71
N SER A 24 14.93 2.25 7.66
CA SER A 24 13.98 1.36 6.97
C SER A 24 14.04 1.56 5.46
N VAL A 25 14.89 0.78 4.79
CA VAL A 25 15.11 0.88 3.33
C VAL A 25 14.43 -0.26 2.61
N THR A 26 13.56 0.06 1.65
CA THR A 26 12.79 -0.91 0.85
C THR A 26 13.70 -1.93 0.14
N MET A 27 14.81 -1.46 -0.45
CA MET A 27 15.78 -2.33 -1.12
C MET A 27 16.50 -3.31 -0.18
N LEU A 28 16.43 -3.08 1.13
CA LEU A 28 17.03 -3.94 2.17
C LEU A 28 15.98 -4.79 2.89
N GLY A 29 14.71 -4.79 2.43
CA GLY A 29 13.63 -5.53 3.06
C GLY A 29 12.96 -4.79 4.23
N GLY A 30 13.24 -3.49 4.41
CA GLY A 30 12.60 -2.68 5.44
C GLY A 30 13.13 -2.95 6.85
N SER A 31 12.22 -3.03 7.82
CA SER A 31 12.54 -3.25 9.23
C SER A 31 12.50 -4.74 9.57
N THR A 32 13.40 -5.20 10.45
CA THR A 32 13.33 -6.56 11.00
C THR A 32 12.25 -6.64 12.08
N PRO A 33 11.33 -7.64 12.05
CA PRO A 33 10.33 -7.79 13.10
C PRO A 33 10.97 -8.02 14.47
N ILE A 34 10.36 -7.44 15.51
CA ILE A 34 10.70 -7.67 16.92
C ILE A 34 10.25 -9.07 17.39
N PRO A 35 10.83 -9.64 18.46
CA PRO A 35 10.58 -11.02 18.87
C PRO A 35 9.10 -11.41 18.99
N GLU A 36 8.29 -10.57 19.62
CA GLU A 36 6.86 -10.79 19.82
C GLU A 36 6.08 -10.87 18.50
N VAL A 37 6.48 -10.10 17.48
CA VAL A 37 5.88 -10.18 16.14
C VAL A 37 6.27 -11.48 15.45
N ARG A 38 7.52 -11.93 15.60
CA ARG A 38 7.97 -13.21 15.01
C ARG A 38 7.23 -14.40 15.62
N GLU A 39 7.00 -14.37 16.92
CA GLU A 39 6.22 -15.40 17.61
C GLU A 39 4.77 -15.43 17.13
N ALA A 40 4.12 -14.27 17.03
CA ALA A 40 2.77 -14.18 16.49
C ALA A 40 2.67 -14.69 15.04
N MET A 41 3.65 -14.36 14.19
CA MET A 41 3.72 -14.86 12.81
C MET A 41 3.85 -16.39 12.76
N ALA A 42 4.64 -16.99 13.66
CA ALA A 42 4.77 -18.44 13.74
C ALA A 42 3.44 -19.11 14.15
N LEU A 43 2.79 -18.60 15.19
CA LEU A 43 1.48 -19.11 15.64
C LEU A 43 0.39 -19.00 14.56
N ALA A 44 0.39 -17.89 13.82
CA ALA A 44 -0.51 -17.69 12.68
C ALA A 44 -0.24 -18.69 11.54
N GLY A 45 1.05 -18.99 11.27
CA GLY A 45 1.46 -19.93 10.22
C GLY A 45 1.03 -21.38 10.47
N ASP A 46 0.82 -21.75 11.74
CA ASP A 46 0.37 -23.08 12.16
C ASP A 46 -1.16 -23.21 12.29
N SER A 47 -1.92 -22.20 11.83
CA SER A 47 -3.37 -22.10 12.03
C SER A 47 -4.14 -21.84 10.73
N TYR A 48 -5.37 -22.34 10.65
CA TYR A 48 -6.34 -21.97 9.62
C TYR A 48 -7.42 -21.05 10.20
N ILE A 49 -7.82 -20.04 9.44
CA ILE A 49 -8.89 -19.10 9.82
C ILE A 49 -9.61 -18.62 8.55
N PRO A 50 -10.92 -18.32 8.59
CA PRO A 50 -11.58 -17.57 7.53
C PRO A 50 -10.94 -16.20 7.34
N LEU A 51 -10.34 -15.94 6.17
CA LEU A 51 -9.63 -14.68 5.93
C LEU A 51 -10.54 -13.45 5.98
N MET A 52 -11.82 -13.60 5.62
CA MET A 52 -12.81 -12.53 5.75
C MET A 52 -13.01 -12.10 7.21
N GLU A 53 -13.01 -13.07 8.13
CA GLU A 53 -13.13 -12.78 9.57
C GLU A 53 -11.84 -12.12 10.09
N LEU A 54 -10.68 -12.62 9.67
CA LEU A 54 -9.39 -12.02 10.01
C LEU A 54 -9.31 -10.56 9.55
N GLU A 55 -9.72 -10.27 8.32
CA GLU A 55 -9.73 -8.92 7.74
C GLU A 55 -10.62 -7.97 8.55
N GLU A 56 -11.85 -8.38 8.89
CA GLU A 56 -12.77 -7.60 9.71
C GLU A 56 -12.18 -7.27 11.09
N LYS A 57 -11.62 -8.28 11.78
CA LYS A 57 -11.08 -8.11 13.13
C LYS A 57 -9.78 -7.31 13.14
N ALA A 58 -8.87 -7.57 12.20
CA ALA A 58 -7.62 -6.82 12.07
C ALA A 58 -7.90 -5.35 11.69
N GLY A 59 -8.79 -5.12 10.73
CA GLY A 59 -9.24 -3.79 10.33
C GLY A 59 -9.87 -3.03 11.50
N SER A 60 -10.75 -3.67 12.28
CA SER A 60 -11.36 -3.06 13.47
C SER A 60 -10.32 -2.67 14.52
N ALA A 61 -9.34 -3.54 14.80
CA ALA A 61 -8.28 -3.26 15.75
C ALA A 61 -7.42 -2.06 15.31
N VAL A 62 -7.04 -1.99 14.03
CA VAL A 62 -6.28 -0.85 13.50
C VAL A 62 -7.11 0.43 13.53
N ALA A 63 -8.39 0.37 13.18
CA ALA A 63 -9.30 1.51 13.19
C ALA A 63 -9.44 2.10 14.61
N GLU A 64 -9.57 1.26 15.63
CA GLU A 64 -9.61 1.66 17.04
C GLU A 64 -8.30 2.35 17.47
N MET A 65 -7.14 1.79 17.10
CA MET A 65 -5.83 2.35 17.48
C MET A 65 -5.60 3.77 16.97
N ILE A 66 -6.11 4.11 15.77
CA ILE A 66 -5.88 5.40 15.12
C ILE A 66 -7.11 6.34 15.17
N GLY A 67 -8.24 5.87 15.69
CA GLY A 67 -9.46 6.68 15.86
C GLY A 67 -10.20 7.00 14.57
N ILE A 68 -10.28 6.05 13.63
CA ILE A 68 -11.03 6.19 12.37
C ILE A 68 -12.20 5.19 12.30
N PRO A 69 -13.23 5.43 11.46
CA PRO A 69 -14.41 4.56 11.43
C PRO A 69 -14.15 3.16 10.87
N ALA A 70 -13.16 2.99 10.00
CA ALA A 70 -12.80 1.69 9.40
C ALA A 70 -11.37 1.70 8.85
N ALA A 71 -10.73 0.54 8.83
CA ALA A 71 -9.45 0.31 8.19
C ALA A 71 -9.51 -1.00 7.38
N TYR A 72 -8.78 -1.05 6.27
CA TYR A 72 -8.66 -2.22 5.41
C TYR A 72 -7.17 -2.57 5.26
N ILE A 73 -6.82 -3.82 5.51
CA ILE A 73 -5.47 -4.35 5.45
C ILE A 73 -5.19 -4.85 4.04
N THR A 74 -4.05 -4.47 3.51
CA THR A 74 -3.62 -4.88 2.16
C THR A 74 -2.24 -5.50 2.23
N SER A 75 -1.83 -6.14 1.14
CA SER A 75 -0.48 -6.73 1.02
C SER A 75 0.66 -5.70 1.04
N GLY A 76 0.36 -4.41 0.88
CA GLY A 76 1.32 -3.31 0.98
C GLY A 76 0.78 -1.99 0.43
N ALA A 77 1.55 -0.91 0.56
CA ALA A 77 1.09 0.42 0.15
C ALA A 77 0.72 0.53 -1.35
N GLY A 78 1.38 -0.23 -2.23
CA GLY A 78 1.08 -0.22 -3.66
C GLY A 78 -0.29 -0.83 -3.97
N SER A 79 -0.64 -1.95 -3.32
CA SER A 79 -1.97 -2.54 -3.45
C SER A 79 -3.03 -1.69 -2.76
N ALA A 80 -2.70 -1.03 -1.65
CA ALA A 80 -3.58 -0.04 -1.01
C ALA A 80 -3.95 1.11 -1.95
N LEU A 81 -2.97 1.70 -2.66
CA LEU A 81 -3.22 2.76 -3.65
C LEU A 81 -4.11 2.24 -4.79
N THR A 82 -3.81 1.04 -5.32
CA THR A 82 -4.59 0.43 -6.40
C THR A 82 -6.04 0.20 -5.97
N LEU A 83 -6.24 -0.42 -4.81
CA LEU A 83 -7.56 -0.73 -4.26
C LEU A 83 -8.35 0.53 -3.92
N ALA A 84 -7.70 1.54 -3.34
CA ALA A 84 -8.34 2.82 -3.04
C ALA A 84 -8.82 3.51 -4.32
N ALA A 85 -8.00 3.53 -5.38
CA ALA A 85 -8.39 4.07 -6.68
C ALA A 85 -9.58 3.31 -7.30
N ALA A 86 -9.54 1.98 -7.27
CA ALA A 86 -10.66 1.14 -7.73
C ALA A 86 -11.95 1.43 -6.95
N ALA A 87 -11.87 1.49 -5.62
CA ALA A 87 -13.01 1.71 -4.74
C ALA A 87 -13.68 3.08 -4.97
N VAL A 88 -12.90 4.16 -5.15
CA VAL A 88 -13.49 5.49 -5.41
C VAL A 88 -14.11 5.62 -6.80
N MET A 89 -13.63 4.84 -7.78
CA MET A 89 -14.17 4.85 -9.15
C MET A 89 -15.43 3.98 -9.28
N ALA A 90 -15.44 2.78 -8.70
CA ALA A 90 -16.52 1.81 -8.84
C ALA A 90 -17.59 1.91 -7.74
N GLY A 91 -17.23 2.37 -6.54
CA GLY A 91 -18.13 2.36 -5.38
C GLY A 91 -18.52 0.94 -4.98
N ASP A 92 -19.82 0.72 -4.79
CA ASP A 92 -20.46 -0.55 -4.43
C ASP A 92 -21.19 -1.21 -5.62
N ASN A 93 -20.94 -0.75 -6.85
CA ASN A 93 -21.58 -1.30 -8.03
C ASN A 93 -20.80 -2.53 -8.56
N ASP A 94 -21.39 -3.71 -8.43
CA ASP A 94 -20.78 -4.98 -8.84
C ASP A 94 -20.38 -5.02 -10.33
N GLU A 95 -21.19 -4.44 -11.23
CA GLU A 95 -20.87 -4.39 -12.66
C GLU A 95 -19.61 -3.56 -12.92
N LEU A 96 -19.47 -2.42 -12.23
CA LEU A 96 -18.28 -1.58 -12.34
C LEU A 96 -17.06 -2.23 -11.69
N ILE A 97 -17.23 -2.93 -10.56
CA ILE A 97 -16.15 -3.67 -9.90
C ILE A 97 -15.60 -4.77 -10.83
N GLU A 98 -16.49 -5.53 -11.49
CA GLU A 98 -16.10 -6.57 -12.45
C GLU A 98 -15.46 -5.99 -13.72
N GLN A 99 -15.88 -4.79 -14.15
CA GLN A 99 -15.36 -4.14 -15.35
C GLN A 99 -13.88 -3.68 -15.21
N LEU A 100 -13.44 -3.33 -14.00
CA LEU A 100 -12.07 -2.85 -13.77
C LEU A 100 -11.02 -3.89 -14.20
N PRO A 101 -9.90 -3.47 -14.81
CA PRO A 101 -9.41 -2.09 -14.94
C PRO A 101 -9.91 -1.35 -16.20
N ASP A 102 -10.86 -1.90 -16.96
CA ASP A 102 -11.49 -1.11 -18.03
C ASP A 102 -12.41 -0.06 -17.41
N THR A 103 -12.02 1.21 -17.50
CA THR A 103 -12.78 2.33 -16.94
C THR A 103 -13.73 2.99 -17.94
N THR A 104 -14.07 2.32 -19.06
CA THR A 104 -14.98 2.86 -20.06
C THR A 104 -16.32 3.23 -19.41
N GLY A 105 -16.75 4.48 -19.58
CA GLY A 105 -17.99 4.98 -18.97
C GLY A 105 -17.89 5.38 -17.49
N MET A 106 -16.72 5.27 -16.85
CA MET A 106 -16.49 5.64 -15.45
C MET A 106 -15.81 7.01 -15.30
N LYS A 107 -16.01 7.67 -14.16
CA LYS A 107 -15.15 8.80 -13.76
C LYS A 107 -13.83 8.21 -13.25
N ASN A 108 -12.76 8.38 -14.02
CA ASN A 108 -11.48 7.70 -13.77
C ASN A 108 -10.28 8.63 -13.58
N GLN A 109 -10.50 9.94 -13.47
CA GLN A 109 -9.41 10.91 -13.33
C GLN A 109 -9.10 11.17 -11.85
N ILE A 110 -7.85 10.92 -11.47
CA ILE A 110 -7.33 11.23 -10.13
C ILE A 110 -6.40 12.43 -10.26
N LEU A 111 -6.78 13.54 -9.62
CA LEU A 111 -5.97 14.75 -9.59
C LEU A 111 -4.74 14.55 -8.70
N ILE A 112 -3.56 14.90 -9.22
CA ILE A 112 -2.30 14.83 -8.48
C ILE A 112 -1.51 16.12 -8.66
N GLN A 113 -0.93 16.63 -7.57
CA GLN A 113 -0.08 17.83 -7.68
C GLN A 113 1.16 17.49 -8.49
N LYS A 114 1.49 18.31 -9.49
CA LYS A 114 2.62 18.06 -10.39
C LYS A 114 3.94 17.84 -9.64
N LYS A 115 4.18 18.62 -8.58
CA LYS A 115 5.39 18.52 -7.75
C LYS A 115 5.43 17.28 -6.83
N GLN A 116 4.30 16.61 -6.63
CA GLN A 116 4.18 15.39 -5.83
C GLN A 116 4.29 14.10 -6.67
N ARG A 117 4.55 14.23 -7.98
CA ARG A 117 4.79 13.06 -8.82
C ARG A 117 6.00 12.28 -8.30
N TYR A 118 5.82 10.97 -8.12
CA TYR A 118 6.87 10.07 -7.69
C TYR A 118 6.57 8.65 -8.16
N TRP A 119 7.59 7.83 -8.28
CA TRP A 119 7.53 6.46 -8.81
C TRP A 119 6.42 5.53 -8.29
N TYR A 120 5.82 5.77 -7.13
CA TYR A 120 4.76 4.91 -6.57
C TYR A 120 3.35 5.40 -6.89
N ASP A 121 3.18 6.64 -7.36
CA ASP A 121 1.86 7.17 -7.74
C ASP A 121 1.19 6.35 -8.86
N ARG A 122 1.99 5.76 -9.76
CA ARG A 122 1.54 4.86 -10.82
C ARG A 122 0.73 3.66 -10.32
N CYS A 123 0.85 3.29 -9.04
CA CYS A 123 0.02 2.23 -8.45
C CYS A 123 -1.47 2.59 -8.52
N LEU A 124 -1.82 3.89 -8.49
CA LEU A 124 -3.21 4.33 -8.72
C LEU A 124 -3.69 3.93 -10.13
N GLU A 125 -2.83 4.05 -11.13
CA GLU A 125 -3.14 3.73 -12.54
C GLU A 125 -3.31 2.23 -12.80
N ALA A 126 -2.79 1.36 -11.93
CA ALA A 126 -3.00 -0.09 -12.02
C ALA A 126 -4.48 -0.50 -11.89
N SER A 127 -5.32 0.38 -11.33
CA SER A 127 -6.78 0.21 -11.29
C SER A 127 -7.48 0.59 -12.61
N GLY A 128 -6.76 1.12 -13.60
CA GLY A 128 -7.33 1.76 -14.80
C GLY A 128 -7.54 3.26 -14.67
N ALA A 129 -7.32 3.83 -13.48
CA ALA A 129 -7.38 5.26 -13.27
C ALA A 129 -6.33 6.02 -14.11
N LYS A 130 -6.61 7.28 -14.40
CA LYS A 130 -5.69 8.20 -15.07
C LYS A 130 -5.28 9.31 -14.12
N LEU A 131 -3.98 9.46 -13.91
CA LEU A 131 -3.45 10.61 -13.19
C LEU A 131 -3.54 11.87 -14.05
N VAL A 132 -4.11 12.92 -13.48
CA VAL A 132 -4.21 14.24 -14.10
C VAL A 132 -3.47 15.23 -13.22
N GLU A 133 -2.37 15.76 -13.76
CA GLU A 133 -1.54 16.72 -13.05
C GLU A 133 -2.21 18.10 -12.96
N PHE A 134 -2.06 18.76 -11.82
CA PHE A 134 -2.39 20.17 -11.66
C PHE A 134 -1.29 20.92 -10.91
N GLY A 135 -1.31 22.25 -11.02
CA GLY A 135 -0.23 23.12 -10.54
C GLY A 135 0.98 23.10 -11.47
N SER A 136 2.16 23.42 -10.91
CA SER A 136 3.41 23.60 -11.66
C SER A 136 4.60 22.96 -10.93
N ASP A 137 5.75 22.94 -11.60
CA ASP A 137 7.02 22.47 -11.00
C ASP A 137 7.47 23.39 -9.84
N GLU A 138 7.07 24.65 -9.88
CA GLU A 138 7.41 25.65 -8.85
C GLU A 138 6.52 25.52 -7.62
N GLY A 139 5.23 25.20 -7.80
CA GLY A 139 4.30 25.01 -6.70
C GLY A 139 2.86 24.78 -7.13
N THR A 140 1.98 24.72 -6.13
CA THR A 140 0.55 24.46 -6.31
C THR A 140 -0.26 25.29 -5.32
N THR A 141 -1.37 25.86 -5.78
CA THR A 141 -2.30 26.67 -4.99
C THR A 141 -3.68 26.00 -4.89
N PRO A 142 -4.53 26.38 -3.90
CA PRO A 142 -5.92 25.92 -3.84
C PRO A 142 -6.71 26.21 -5.12
N GLN A 143 -6.47 27.38 -5.76
CA GLN A 143 -7.14 27.75 -7.00
C GLN A 143 -6.75 26.85 -8.17
N ASP A 144 -5.52 26.31 -8.19
CA ASP A 144 -5.12 25.34 -9.21
C ASP A 144 -5.91 24.03 -9.07
N LEU A 145 -6.19 23.59 -7.84
CA LEU A 145 -7.04 22.42 -7.58
C LEU A 145 -8.48 22.70 -8.02
N GLU A 146 -9.06 23.83 -7.61
CA GLU A 146 -10.44 24.20 -7.97
C GLU A 146 -10.65 24.22 -9.50
N LYS A 147 -9.68 24.77 -10.25
CA LYS A 147 -9.73 24.81 -11.72
C LYS A 147 -9.56 23.46 -12.39
N ALA A 148 -8.97 22.48 -11.69
CA ALA A 148 -8.73 21.14 -12.23
C ALA A 148 -9.94 20.21 -12.05
N ILE A 149 -10.93 20.59 -11.23
CA ILE A 149 -12.16 19.83 -11.02
C ILE A 149 -13.14 20.21 -12.15
N ASN A 150 -13.57 19.21 -12.94
CA ASN A 150 -14.53 19.34 -14.04
C ASN A 150 -15.93 18.88 -13.64
#